data_AF-A0A3R8UB87-F1
#
_entry.id   AF-A0A3R8UB87-F1
#
_cell.length_a   1.000
_cell.length_b   1.000
_cell.length_c   1.000
_cell.angle_alpha   90.00
_cell.angle_beta   90.00
_cell.angle_gamma   90.00
#
_symmetry.space_group_name_H-M   'P 1'
#
loop_
_entity.id
_entity.type
_entity.pdbx_description
1 polymer ?
#
loop_
_entity_poly.entity_id
_entity_poly.type
_entity_poly.pdbx_seq_one_letter_code
_entity_poly.pdbx_strand_id
1 'polypeptide(L)' 'MKPVITLCLAITALGSSAVMAAEFSDFDLDQDGFISKSEAALSDSLTAIFDKLDSNEDGKLSPQELIPLN' A
#
# COMPACT_ATOMS: atom_id res chain seq x y z
N MET A 1 28.71 12.52 -5.93
CA MET A 1 27.92 13.03 -4.79
C MET A 1 26.49 13.19 -5.30
N LYS A 2 25.52 12.51 -4.70
CA LYS A 2 24.12 12.46 -5.18
C LYS A 2 23.27 13.27 -4.19
N PRO A 3 22.46 14.26 -4.62
CA PRO A 3 21.77 15.14 -3.70
C PRO A 3 20.49 14.48 -3.14
N VAL A 4 20.42 14.46 -1.81
CA VAL A 4 19.27 14.71 -0.93
C VAL A 4 17.89 14.38 -1.51
N ILE A 5 17.31 13.25 -1.06
CA ILE A 5 15.88 12.95 -1.19
C ILE A 5 15.18 13.38 0.11
N THR A 6 14.53 14.52 0.00
CA THR A 6 13.23 14.91 0.57
C THR A 6 12.78 14.22 1.86
N LEU A 7 12.93 14.99 2.94
CA LEU A 7 12.05 15.16 4.08
C LEU A 7 10.56 14.90 3.79
N CYS A 8 9.96 13.90 4.44
CA CYS A 8 8.54 13.89 4.80
C CYS A 8 8.39 13.53 6.28
N LEU A 9 8.04 14.55 7.04
CA LEU A 9 7.58 14.51 8.42
C LEU A 9 6.04 14.51 8.36
N ALA A 10 5.37 13.39 8.63
CA ALA A 10 3.93 13.34 8.90
C ALA A 10 3.66 12.11 9.78
N ILE A 11 3.56 12.29 11.10
CA ILE A 11 2.31 12.38 11.86
C ILE A 11 1.68 10.99 12.08
N THR A 12 1.72 10.61 13.36
CA THR A 12 1.00 9.52 14.01
C THR A 12 -0.46 9.42 13.56
N ALA A 13 -0.82 8.35 12.85
CA ALA A 13 -2.21 7.94 12.68
C ALA A 13 -2.48 6.71 13.54
N LEU A 14 -3.16 6.94 14.68
CA LEU A 14 -3.86 5.90 15.42
C LEU A 14 -4.97 5.34 14.52
N GLY A 15 -4.79 4.13 14.02
CA GLY A 15 -5.77 3.43 13.18
C GLY A 15 -6.01 2.01 13.68
N SER A 16 -6.63 1.85 14.85
CA SER A 16 -7.07 0.55 15.35
C SER A 16 -8.26 0.04 14.54
N SER A 17 -7.97 -0.70 13.47
CA SER A 17 -8.97 -1.47 12.70
C SER A 17 -8.39 -2.84 12.27
N ALA A 18 -7.66 -3.49 13.15
CA ALA A 18 -6.90 -4.71 12.88
C ALA A 18 -7.74 -6.01 12.90
N VAL A 19 -8.93 -6.03 12.30
CA VAL A 19 -9.74 -7.27 12.21
C VAL A 19 -10.04 -7.75 10.79
N MET A 20 -9.59 -7.04 9.75
CA MET A 20 -9.47 -7.55 8.37
C MET A 20 -8.19 -7.06 7.67
N ALA A 21 -7.16 -6.69 8.43
CA ALA A 21 -5.90 -6.12 7.93
C ALA A 21 -4.75 -7.14 7.80
N ALA A 22 -4.99 -8.41 8.15
CA ALA A 22 -3.95 -9.43 8.25
C ALA A 22 -3.38 -9.91 6.90
N GLU A 23 -3.81 -9.32 5.77
CA GLU A 23 -3.17 -9.54 4.47
C GLU A 23 -2.54 -8.24 3.93
N PHE A 24 -3.04 -7.06 4.33
CA PHE A 24 -2.56 -5.76 3.84
C PHE A 24 -1.19 -5.43 4.43
N SER A 25 -1.05 -5.57 5.76
CA SER A 25 0.19 -5.24 6.47
C SER A 25 1.35 -6.19 6.15
N ASP A 26 1.09 -7.34 5.53
CA ASP A 26 2.15 -8.26 5.07
C ASP A 26 2.81 -7.78 3.77
N PHE A 27 2.13 -6.91 3.00
CA PHE A 27 2.65 -6.36 1.74
C PHE A 27 3.04 -4.87 1.85
N ASP A 28 2.46 -4.13 2.80
CA ASP A 28 2.87 -2.76 3.17
C ASP A 28 4.16 -2.82 4.02
N LEU A 29 5.32 -2.90 3.34
CA LEU A 29 6.61 -3.15 3.97
C LEU A 29 7.17 -1.89 4.63
N ASP A 30 6.89 -0.73 4.05
CA ASP A 30 7.32 0.54 4.62
C ASP A 30 6.31 1.14 5.63
N GLN A 31 5.14 0.51 5.76
CA GLN A 31 4.07 0.87 6.71
C GLN A 31 3.57 2.30 6.47
N ASP A 32 3.57 2.75 5.22
CA ASP A 32 3.04 4.06 4.83
C ASP A 32 1.50 4.05 4.70
N GLY A 33 0.88 2.86 4.80
CA GLY A 33 -0.54 2.65 4.71
C GLY A 33 -1.05 2.43 3.29
N PHE A 34 -0.16 2.23 2.32
CA PHE A 34 -0.45 1.90 0.92
C PHE A 34 0.43 0.72 0.47
N ILE A 35 0.05 0.05 -0.61
CA ILE A 35 0.95 -0.90 -1.29
C ILE A 35 1.38 -0.30 -2.60
N SER A 36 2.65 0.05 -2.68
CA SER A 36 3.29 0.54 -3.89
C SER A 36 3.41 -0.57 -4.94
N LYS A 37 3.47 -0.20 -6.22
CA LYS A 37 3.78 -1.17 -7.30
C LYS A 37 5.06 -1.98 -7.05
N SER A 38 6.05 -1.36 -6.42
CA SER A 38 7.31 -2.03 -6.02
C SER A 38 7.11 -3.11 -4.96
N GLU A 39 6.18 -2.90 -4.03
CA GLU A 39 5.85 -3.85 -2.96
C GLU A 39 4.93 -4.95 -3.49
N ALA A 40 3.94 -4.58 -4.31
CA ALA A 40 3.12 -5.52 -5.04
C ALA A 40 3.96 -6.44 -5.94
N ALA A 41 5.03 -5.92 -6.55
CA ALA A 41 5.97 -6.70 -7.38
C ALA A 41 6.72 -7.80 -6.61
N LEU A 42 6.69 -7.80 -5.28
CA LEU A 42 7.24 -8.88 -4.45
C LEU A 42 6.31 -10.10 -4.40
N SER A 43 5.09 -9.96 -4.90
CA SER A 43 4.06 -11.00 -4.93
C SER A 43 3.47 -11.12 -6.34
N ASP A 44 3.70 -12.26 -6.99
CA ASP A 44 3.13 -12.54 -8.32
C ASP A 44 1.60 -12.46 -8.31
N SER A 45 0.97 -12.95 -7.23
CA SER A 45 -0.49 -12.91 -7.06
C SER A 45 -1.00 -11.47 -7.02
N LEU A 46 -0.33 -10.60 -6.25
CA LEU A 46 -0.77 -9.23 -6.03
C LEU A 46 -0.49 -8.36 -7.25
N THR A 47 0.65 -8.57 -7.92
CA THR A 47 0.96 -7.94 -9.20
C THR A 47 -0.09 -8.26 -10.26
N ALA A 48 -0.55 -9.50 -10.36
CA ALA A 48 -1.55 -9.91 -11.36
C ALA A 48 -2.92 -9.24 -11.17
N ILE A 49 -3.26 -8.84 -9.95
CA ILE A 49 -4.51 -8.16 -9.61
C ILE A 49 -4.31 -6.67 -9.30
N PHE A 50 -3.09 -6.16 -9.34
CA PHE A 50 -2.75 -4.79 -8.97
C PHE A 50 -3.52 -3.80 -9.83
N ASP A 51 -3.40 -3.91 -11.16
CA ASP A 51 -4.09 -3.03 -12.11
C ASP A 51 -5.63 -3.18 -12.02
N LYS A 52 -6.13 -4.28 -11.44
CA LYS A 52 -7.57 -4.48 -11.21
C LYS A 52 -8.05 -3.79 -9.93
N LEU A 53 -7.18 -3.64 -8.94
CA LEU A 53 -7.48 -3.05 -7.64
C LEU A 53 -7.20 -1.55 -7.64
N ASP A 54 -6.15 -1.10 -8.36
CA ASP A 54 -5.75 0.29 -8.59
C ASP A 54 -6.78 1.01 -9.49
N SER A 55 -7.97 1.22 -8.94
CA SER A 55 -9.12 1.76 -9.66
C SER A 55 -8.97 3.24 -9.98
N ASN A 56 -8.14 3.95 -9.20
CA ASN A 56 -7.83 5.35 -9.42
C ASN A 56 -6.57 5.55 -10.29
N GLU A 57 -5.89 4.46 -10.69
CA GLU A 57 -4.68 4.43 -11.51
C GLU A 57 -3.55 5.33 -10.96
N ASP A 58 -3.46 5.44 -9.64
CA ASP A 58 -2.48 6.31 -8.99
C ASP A 58 -1.14 5.61 -8.69
N GLY A 59 -1.05 4.31 -9.00
CA GLY A 59 0.16 3.50 -8.92
C GLY A 59 0.43 2.90 -7.53
N LYS A 60 -0.55 2.94 -6.62
CA LYS A 60 -0.51 2.30 -5.30
C LYS A 60 -1.91 1.83 -4.90
N LEU A 61 -1.99 0.80 -4.07
CA LEU A 61 -3.26 0.30 -3.56
C LEU A 61 -3.51 0.89 -2.18
N SER A 62 -4.57 1.68 -2.05
CA SER A 62 -5.05 2.09 -0.73
C SER A 62 -5.72 0.93 0.00
N PRO A 63 -5.86 1.00 1.34
CA PRO A 63 -6.59 -0.01 2.10
C PRO A 63 -8.00 -0.15 1.56
N GLN A 64 -8.67 0.94 1.19
CA GLN A 64 -10.01 0.96 0.59
C GLN A 64 -10.10 0.26 -0.77
N GLU A 65 -9.03 0.30 -1.57
CA GLU A 65 -8.97 -0.38 -2.88
C GLU A 65 -8.67 -1.86 -2.76
N LEU A 66 -7.99 -2.29 -1.68
CA LEU A 66 -7.74 -3.71 -1.42
C LEU A 66 -8.90 -4.47 -0.80
N ILE A 67 -9.78 -3.82 -0.06
CA ILE A 67 -10.98 -4.47 0.47
C ILE A 67 -12.04 -4.47 -0.64
N PRO A 68 -12.43 -5.63 -1.20
CA PRO A 68 -13.59 -5.69 -2.08
C PRO A 68 -14.83 -5.30 -1.27
N LEU A 69 -15.30 -4.06 -1.47
CA LEU A 69 -16.54 -3.58 -0.89
C LEU A 69 -17.68 -4.47 -1.42
N ASN A 70 -18.22 -5.30 -0.54
CA ASN A 70 -19.41 -6.12 -0.79
C ASN A 70 -20.67 -5.32 -0.49
#